data_AF-A0A6L8I444-F1
#
_entry.id   AF-A0A6L8I444-F1
#
_cell.length_a   1.000
_cell.length_b   1.000
_cell.length_c   1.000
_cell.angle_alpha   90.00
_cell.angle_beta   90.00
_cell.angle_gamma   90.00
#
_symmetry.space_group_name_H-M   'P 1'
#
loop_
_entity.id
_entity.type
_entity.pdbx_description
1 polymer ?
#
loop_
_entity_poly.entity_id
_entity_poly.type
_entity_poly.pdbx_seq_one_letter_code
_entity_poly.pdbx_strand_id
1 'polypeptide(L)'
;ADEVIGQPLLHDIYWDTDWPDWARAVGATVGEPAADMRFALYKGVIKAAVNGMGMAVGHGEMVAKELATGKLVPLEHLSVDSEKSYHLVMKPSSAGDRTLVRLKKWLLQECTGGRPSNG
;
A
#
# COMPACT_ATOMS: atom_id res chain seq x y z
N ALA A 1 -15.27 -18.78 -5.43
CA ALA A 1 -14.80 -17.39 -5.37
C ALA A 1 -14.71 -17.06 -3.90
N ASP A 2 -13.52 -16.73 -3.39
CA ASP A 2 -13.37 -16.36 -2.00
C ASP A 2 -14.01 -14.99 -1.79
N GLU A 3 -15.08 -14.97 -1.02
CA GLU A 3 -15.89 -13.79 -0.78
C GLU A 3 -15.40 -13.16 0.53
N VAL A 4 -14.95 -11.91 0.46
CA VAL A 4 -14.54 -11.12 1.64
C VAL A 4 -15.82 -10.63 2.33
N ILE A 5 -16.55 -11.52 3.00
CA ILE A 5 -17.83 -11.20 3.66
C ILE A 5 -17.62 -10.94 5.14
N GLY A 6 -18.21 -9.86 5.64
CA GLY A 6 -18.60 -9.76 7.05
C GLY A 6 -17.56 -9.20 8.01
N GLN A 7 -16.39 -8.77 7.55
CA GLN A 7 -15.48 -7.94 8.36
C GLN A 7 -15.58 -6.48 7.95
N PRO A 8 -15.24 -5.55 8.87
CA PRO A 8 -15.07 -4.15 8.50
C PRO A 8 -13.93 -3.98 7.50
N LEU A 9 -14.13 -3.12 6.51
CA LEU A 9 -13.08 -2.71 5.58
C LEU A 9 -12.55 -1.34 5.99
N LEU A 10 -11.22 -1.24 6.00
CA LEU A 10 -10.48 -0.06 6.38
C LEU A 10 -9.92 0.59 5.11
N HIS A 11 -10.16 1.89 4.98
CA HIS A 11 -9.81 2.67 3.80
C HIS A 11 -8.95 3.88 4.17
N ASP A 12 -7.95 4.19 3.35
CA ASP A 12 -7.33 5.51 3.30
C ASP A 12 -8.15 6.40 2.35
N ILE A 13 -8.49 7.62 2.76
CA ILE A 13 -9.28 8.55 1.94
C ILE A 13 -8.58 8.95 0.62
N TYR A 14 -7.25 8.84 0.55
CA TYR A 14 -6.46 9.14 -0.65
C TYR A 14 -6.27 7.90 -1.54
N TRP A 15 -6.59 6.71 -1.03
CA TRP A 15 -6.50 5.44 -1.74
C TRP A 15 -7.84 4.68 -1.69
N ASP A 16 -8.92 5.39 -1.98
CA ASP A 16 -10.29 4.88 -2.02
C ASP A 16 -10.49 3.73 -3.05
N THR A 17 -9.63 3.68 -4.05
CA THR A 17 -9.60 2.69 -5.14
C THR A 17 -8.89 1.38 -4.79
N ASP A 18 -8.21 1.29 -3.65
CA ASP A 18 -7.40 0.11 -3.33
C ASP A 18 -8.20 -1.19 -3.27
N TRP A 19 -9.38 -1.18 -2.64
CA TRP A 19 -10.26 -2.36 -2.58
C TRP A 19 -10.81 -2.73 -3.97
N PRO A 20 -11.39 -1.80 -4.77
CA PRO A 20 -11.77 -2.08 -6.14
C PRO A 20 -10.63 -2.59 -7.03
N ASP A 21 -9.43 -2.03 -6.91
CA ASP A 21 -8.27 -2.41 -7.73
C ASP A 21 -7.75 -3.79 -7.34
N TRP A 22 -7.64 -4.05 -6.04
CA TRP A 22 -7.29 -5.36 -5.50
C TRP A 22 -8.29 -6.42 -5.97
N ALA A 23 -9.59 -6.18 -5.81
CA ALA A 23 -10.64 -7.12 -6.17
C ALA A 23 -10.63 -7.46 -7.67
N ARG A 24 -10.44 -6.45 -8.52
CA ARG A 24 -10.28 -6.63 -9.97
C ARG A 24 -9.08 -7.48 -10.30
N ALA A 25 -7.93 -7.20 -9.68
CA ALA A 25 -6.69 -7.89 -9.98
C ALA A 25 -6.70 -9.37 -9.57
N VAL A 26 -7.45 -9.71 -8.52
CA VAL A 26 -7.54 -11.10 -8.03
C VAL A 26 -8.80 -11.83 -8.49
N GLY A 27 -9.65 -11.18 -9.28
CA GLY A 27 -10.94 -11.73 -9.69
C GLY A 27 -11.91 -11.99 -8.53
N ALA A 28 -11.73 -11.30 -7.40
CA ALA A 28 -12.63 -11.37 -6.27
C ALA A 28 -13.77 -10.36 -6.41
N THR A 29 -14.86 -10.63 -5.70
CA THR A 29 -15.92 -9.66 -5.47
C THR A 29 -15.82 -9.19 -4.03
N VAL A 30 -15.70 -7.89 -3.81
CA VAL A 30 -15.82 -7.31 -2.47
C VAL A 30 -17.31 -7.31 -2.14
N GLY A 31 -17.71 -8.14 -1.18
CA GLY A 31 -19.08 -8.18 -0.68
C GLY A 31 -19.43 -6.92 0.11
N GLU A 32 -20.66 -6.85 0.62
CA GLU A 32 -21.04 -5.75 1.52
C GLU A 32 -20.28 -5.86 2.84
N PRO A 33 -19.49 -4.84 3.21
CA PRO A 33 -18.69 -4.91 4.44
C PRO A 33 -19.56 -4.69 5.67
N ALA A 34 -19.18 -5.30 6.80
CA ALA A 34 -19.90 -5.10 8.06
C ALA A 34 -19.85 -3.64 8.55
N ALA A 35 -18.76 -2.94 8.18
CA ALA A 35 -18.62 -1.50 8.33
C ALA A 35 -17.56 -0.99 7.34
N ASP A 36 -17.73 0.25 6.87
CA ASP A 36 -16.77 0.96 6.01
C ASP A 36 -16.13 2.10 6.80
N MET A 37 -14.87 1.91 7.20
CA MET A 37 -14.12 2.87 8.02
C MET A 37 -13.07 3.59 7.20
N ARG A 38 -13.18 4.93 7.14
CA ARG A 38 -12.26 5.78 6.39
C ARG A 38 -11.33 6.56 7.32
N PHE A 39 -10.04 6.56 6.99
CA PHE A 39 -8.99 7.24 7.74
C PHE A 39 -8.28 8.27 6.86
N ALA A 40 -7.97 9.44 7.44
CA ALA A 40 -7.24 10.49 6.75
C ALA A 40 -5.73 10.22 6.59
N LEU A 41 -5.21 9.23 7.32
CA LEU A 41 -3.80 8.87 7.33
C LEU A 41 -3.67 7.35 7.28
N TYR A 42 -2.83 6.85 6.39
CA TYR A 42 -2.53 5.43 6.26
C TYR A 42 -2.07 4.75 7.56
N LYS A 43 -1.30 5.45 8.40
CA LYS A 43 -0.91 4.94 9.72
C LYS A 43 -2.11 4.60 10.61
N GLY A 44 -3.22 5.32 10.46
CA GLY A 44 -4.48 5.04 11.14
C GLY A 44 -5.09 3.71 10.66
N VAL A 45 -5.10 3.49 9.36
CA VAL A 45 -5.55 2.23 8.72
C VAL A 45 -4.76 1.04 9.29
N ILE A 46 -3.43 1.12 9.27
CA ILE A 46 -2.56 0.03 9.74
C ILE A 46 -2.73 -0.23 11.23
N LYS A 47 -2.83 0.83 12.05
CA LYS A 47 -3.07 0.67 13.49
C LYS A 47 -4.43 0.02 13.76
N ALA A 48 -5.44 0.34 12.98
CA ALA A 48 -6.75 -0.29 13.09
C ALA A 48 -6.73 -1.76 12.70
N ALA A 49 -6.06 -2.11 11.60
CA ALA A 49 -5.87 -3.50 11.17
C ALA A 49 -5.11 -4.32 12.21
N VAL A 50 -3.99 -3.81 12.74
CA VAL A 50 -3.19 -4.48 13.79
C VAL A 50 -3.99 -4.72 15.07
N ASN A 51 -4.94 -3.84 15.40
CA ASN A 51 -5.82 -3.97 16.55
C ASN A 51 -7.05 -4.85 16.28
N GLY A 52 -7.14 -5.50 15.11
CA GLY A 52 -8.24 -6.39 14.75
C GLY A 52 -9.55 -5.68 14.45
N MET A 53 -9.51 -4.37 14.12
CA MET A 53 -10.73 -3.61 13.81
C MET A 53 -11.29 -3.88 12.41
N GLY A 54 -10.56 -4.58 11.56
CA GLY A 54 -10.99 -4.89 10.19
C GLY A 54 -9.84 -5.30 9.28
N MET A 55 -10.17 -5.43 8.00
CA MET A 55 -9.22 -5.73 6.93
C MET A 55 -8.78 -4.45 6.20
N ALA A 56 -7.55 -4.42 5.73
CA ALA A 56 -7.01 -3.31 4.93
C ALA A 56 -6.26 -3.85 3.72
N VAL A 57 -6.32 -3.14 2.60
CA VAL A 57 -5.35 -3.33 1.51
C VAL A 57 -4.03 -2.68 1.94
N GLY A 58 -2.99 -3.51 2.06
CA GLY A 58 -1.65 -3.09 2.49
C GLY A 58 -0.75 -2.73 1.30
N HIS A 59 0.10 -1.71 1.42
CA HIS A 59 1.17 -1.44 0.47
C HIS A 59 2.46 -2.09 0.97
N GLY A 60 3.00 -3.04 0.20
CA GLY A 60 4.04 -3.99 0.62
C GLY A 60 5.09 -3.46 1.60
N GLU A 61 5.93 -2.53 1.17
CA GLU A 61 7.01 -1.97 2.01
C GLU A 61 6.50 -1.22 3.25
N MET A 62 5.32 -0.60 3.17
CA MET A 62 4.76 0.16 4.28
C MET A 62 4.24 -0.72 5.42
N VAL A 63 3.91 -1.99 5.12
CA VAL A 63 3.41 -2.98 6.09
C VAL A 63 4.38 -4.13 6.33
N ALA A 64 5.54 -4.13 5.67
CA ALA A 64 6.51 -5.22 5.71
C ALA A 64 6.96 -5.57 7.14
N LYS A 65 7.11 -4.56 8.01
CA LYS A 65 7.48 -4.76 9.41
C LYS A 65 6.37 -5.48 10.19
N GLU A 66 5.13 -5.06 10.02
CA GLU A 66 3.96 -5.63 10.70
C GLU A 66 3.71 -7.06 10.22
N LEU A 67 3.92 -7.35 8.94
CA LEU A 67 3.90 -8.71 8.38
C LEU A 67 5.03 -9.57 8.95
N ALA A 68 6.27 -9.08 8.95
CA ALA A 68 7.43 -9.80 9.46
C ALA A 68 7.34 -10.10 10.97
N THR A 69 6.63 -9.25 11.72
CA THR A 69 6.41 -9.44 13.16
C THR A 69 5.14 -10.23 13.48
N GLY A 70 4.37 -10.66 12.47
CA GLY A 70 3.12 -11.39 12.64
C GLY A 70 1.98 -10.57 13.24
N LYS A 71 2.12 -9.24 13.29
CA LYS A 71 1.07 -8.32 13.75
C LYS A 71 -0.01 -8.13 12.70
N LEU A 72 0.37 -8.27 11.44
CA LEU A 72 -0.54 -8.43 10.32
C LEU A 72 -0.29 -9.80 9.72
N VAL A 73 -1.37 -10.45 9.33
CA VAL A 73 -1.34 -11.72 8.61
C VAL A 73 -1.90 -11.43 7.21
N PRO A 74 -1.17 -11.75 6.13
CA PRO A 74 -1.70 -11.57 4.79
C PRO A 74 -2.88 -12.53 4.58
N LEU A 75 -3.91 -12.08 3.89
CA LEU A 75 -4.89 -13.00 3.30
C LEU A 75 -4.17 -13.83 2.24
N GLU A 76 -4.44 -15.14 2.19
CA GLU A 76 -3.70 -16.09 1.35
C GLU A 76 -3.60 -15.59 -0.11
N HIS A 77 -2.38 -15.60 -0.67
CA HIS A 77 -2.08 -15.46 -2.11
C HIS A 77 -2.44 -14.16 -2.85
N LEU A 78 -2.61 -13.02 -2.17
CA LEU A 78 -3.14 -11.81 -2.85
C LEU A 78 -2.23 -10.58 -2.72
N SER A 79 -0.92 -10.73 -2.98
CA SER A 79 -0.07 -9.59 -3.30
C SER A 79 -0.17 -9.28 -4.79
N VAL A 80 -0.72 -8.12 -5.12
CA VAL A 80 -0.85 -7.64 -6.50
C VAL A 80 0.13 -6.48 -6.69
N ASP A 81 0.83 -6.45 -7.82
CA ASP A 81 1.58 -5.27 -8.23
C ASP A 81 0.63 -4.08 -8.39
N SER A 82 0.85 -3.03 -7.60
CA SER A 82 0.05 -1.81 -7.73
C SER A 82 0.38 -1.12 -9.06
N GLU A 83 -0.65 -0.66 -9.78
CA GLU A 83 -0.48 0.22 -10.94
C GLU A 83 0.09 1.59 -10.55
N LYS A 84 0.03 1.95 -9.25
CA LYS A 84 0.51 3.23 -8.72
C LYS A 84 1.98 3.16 -8.34
N SER A 85 2.76 4.15 -8.76
CA SER A 85 4.19 4.27 -8.46
C SER A 85 4.50 5.59 -7.75
N TYR A 86 5.52 5.61 -6.90
CA TYR A 86 6.02 6.86 -6.31
C TYR A 86 6.88 7.62 -7.33
N HIS A 87 6.55 8.89 -7.56
CA HIS A 87 7.25 9.74 -8.52
C HIS A 87 7.99 10.88 -7.83
N LEU A 88 9.26 11.09 -8.20
CA LEU A 88 10.02 12.28 -7.81
C LEU A 88 9.72 13.42 -8.79
N VAL A 89 8.96 14.43 -8.33
CA VAL A 89 8.59 15.61 -9.13
C VAL A 89 9.49 16.79 -8.76
N MET A 90 10.12 17.42 -9.77
CA MET A 90 10.96 18.61 -9.60
C MET A 90 10.53 19.71 -10.58
N LYS A 91 10.67 20.98 -10.18
CA LYS A 91 10.34 22.12 -11.04
C LYS A 91 11.32 22.20 -12.22
N PRO A 92 10.88 22.53 -13.45
CA PRO A 92 11.79 22.64 -14.61
C PRO A 92 12.96 23.60 -14.39
N SER A 93 12.73 24.71 -13.67
CA SER A 93 13.75 25.71 -13.32
C SER A 93 14.86 25.20 -12.41
N SER A 94 14.68 24.03 -11.78
CA SER A 94 15.66 23.44 -10.86
C SER A 94 16.67 22.50 -11.52
N ALA A 95 16.57 22.29 -12.83
CA ALA A 95 17.41 21.34 -13.57
C ALA A 95 18.92 21.67 -13.54
N GLY A 96 19.30 22.93 -13.33
CA GLY A 96 20.70 23.37 -13.22
C GLY A 96 21.26 23.35 -11.79
N ASP A 97 20.43 23.10 -10.77
CA ASP A 97 20.88 23.11 -9.38
C ASP A 97 21.65 21.81 -9.06
N ARG A 98 22.96 21.97 -8.85
CA ARG A 98 23.88 20.85 -8.57
C ARG A 98 23.51 20.09 -7.30
N THR A 99 22.89 20.72 -6.31
CA THR A 99 22.44 20.08 -5.08
C THR A 99 21.25 19.18 -5.35
N LEU A 100 20.28 19.66 -6.12
CA LEU A 100 19.08 18.88 -6.48
C LEU A 100 19.41 17.72 -7.42
N VAL A 101 20.34 17.91 -8.36
CA VAL A 101 20.85 16.82 -9.20
C VAL A 101 21.54 15.73 -8.36
N ARG A 102 22.35 16.12 -7.37
CA ARG A 102 22.99 15.16 -6.44
C ARG A 102 21.96 14.43 -5.59
N LEU A 103 21.00 15.15 -5.02
CA LEU A 103 19.92 14.56 -4.22
C LEU A 103 19.09 13.56 -5.04
N LYS A 104 18.67 13.93 -6.27
CA LYS A 104 17.98 13.04 -7.20
C LYS A 104 18.78 11.76 -7.43
N LYS A 105 20.08 11.90 -7.74
CA LYS A 105 20.94 10.76 -8.04
C LYS A 105 21.05 9.83 -6.84
N TRP A 106 21.24 10.37 -5.64
CA TRP A 106 21.28 9.58 -4.42
C TRP A 106 19.95 8.87 -4.14
N LEU A 107 18.81 9.56 -4.23
CA LEU A 107 17.48 8.97 -4.02
C LEU A 107 17.22 7.79 -4.98
N LEU A 108 17.58 7.92 -6.26
CA LEU A 108 17.43 6.84 -7.23
C LEU A 108 18.32 5.63 -6.92
N GLN A 109 19.48 5.84 -6.31
CA GLN A 109 20.36 4.76 -5.85
C GLN A 109 19.74 4.01 -4.66
N GLU A 110 19.14 4.71 -3.70
CA GLU A 110 18.43 4.08 -2.59
C GLU A 110 17.22 3.25 -3.07
N CYS A 111 16.50 3.72 -4.10
CA CYS A 111 15.39 2.97 -4.69
C CYS A 111 15.83 1.70 -5.44
N THR A 112 17.09 1.61 -5.91
CA THR A 112 17.59 0.42 -6.60
C THR A 112 18.09 -0.67 -5.65
N GLY A 113 18.29 -0.37 -4.36
CA GLY A 113 18.73 -1.32 -3.34
C GLY A 113 17.63 -2.19 -2.72
N GLY A 114 16.35 -1.92 -3.04
CA GLY A 114 15.19 -2.49 -2.32
C GLY A 114 14.46 -3.65 -3.01
N ARG A 115 15.06 -4.35 -3.98
CA ARG A 115 14.38 -5.48 -4.64
C ARG A 115 14.80 -6.80 -3.97
N PRO A 116 14.03 -7.38 -3.03
CA PRO A 116 14.22 -8.78 -2.71
C PRO A 116 13.83 -9.61 -3.94
N SER A 117 14.79 -10.32 -4.50
CA SER A 117 14.55 -11.42 -5.41
C SER A 117 13.85 -12.54 -4.65
N ASN A 118 12.54 -12.70 -4.82
CA ASN A 118 11.87 -13.95 -4.47
C ASN A 118 11.71 -14.75 -5.77
N GLY A 119 12.45 -15.86 -5.84
CA GLY A 119 12.15 -16.99 -6.70
C GLY A 119 11.36 -18.04 -5.93
#